data_AF-A0A1I0GQQ2-F1
#
_entry.id   AF-A0A1I0GQQ2-F1
#
_cell.length_a   1.000
_cell.length_b   1.000
_cell.length_c   1.000
_cell.angle_alpha   90.00
_cell.angle_beta   90.00
_cell.angle_gamma   90.00
#
_symmetry.space_group_name_H-M   'P 1'
#
loop_
_entity.id
_entity.type
_entity.pdbx_description
1 polymer ?
#
loop_
_entity_poly.entity_id
_entity_poly.type
_entity_poly.pdbx_seq_one_letter_code
_entity_poly.pdbx_strand_id
1 'polypeptide(L)'
;KKCKRMKHIFYKRYEELTDKQHWYLERYLGLSEDLRTAYGLKEAFRSWSDEAKNGTKDLGEIKQDLYHFYNQVEKSGMDEFIQAIGTLKNWQPEVLNSFAFGYNNGFVEGMNIQTKVIK
;
A
#
# COMPACT_ATOMS: atom_id res chain seq x y z
N LYS A 1 22.17 -3.12 -17.16
CA LYS A 1 21.22 -2.29 -17.95
C LYS A 1 19.78 -2.83 -18.04
N LYS A 2 19.50 -4.15 -18.02
CA LYS A 2 18.11 -4.70 -18.11
C LYS A 2 17.20 -4.51 -16.87
N CYS A 3 17.73 -4.48 -15.64
CA CYS A 3 16.88 -4.32 -14.44
C CYS A 3 16.10 -2.99 -14.37
N LYS A 4 16.61 -1.88 -14.93
CA LYS A 4 15.93 -0.57 -14.86
C LYS A 4 14.60 -0.52 -15.64
N ARG A 5 14.38 -1.42 -16.61
CA ARG A 5 13.18 -1.41 -17.44
C ARG A 5 11.96 -2.07 -16.80
N MET A 6 12.13 -2.82 -15.70
CA MET A 6 11.07 -3.70 -15.18
C MET A 6 10.44 -3.26 -13.86
N LYS A 7 10.84 -2.10 -13.31
CA LYS A 7 10.27 -1.56 -12.06
C LYS A 7 8.74 -1.44 -12.08
N HIS A 8 8.17 -1.23 -13.26
CA HIS A 8 6.73 -1.05 -13.45
C HIS A 8 5.92 -2.30 -13.10
N ILE A 9 6.52 -3.49 -13.12
CA ILE A 9 5.84 -4.75 -12.77
C ILE A 9 5.45 -4.75 -11.28
N PHE A 10 6.26 -4.15 -10.41
CA PHE A 10 5.95 -4.09 -8.97
C PHE A 10 4.81 -3.11 -8.62
N TYR A 11 4.52 -2.15 -9.51
CA TYR A 11 3.47 -1.16 -9.28
C TYR A 11 2.09 -1.61 -9.76
N LYS A 12 2.05 -2.48 -10.78
CA LYS A 12 0.80 -3.06 -11.28
C LYS A 12 0.14 -3.95 -10.22
N ARG A 13 -1.18 -4.08 -10.32
CA ARG A 13 -1.94 -5.08 -9.58
C ARG A 13 -1.50 -6.47 -10.03
N TYR A 14 -1.35 -7.41 -9.11
CA TYR A 14 -0.94 -8.78 -9.45
C TYR A 14 -1.88 -9.38 -10.49
N GLU A 15 -3.18 -9.12 -10.36
CA GLU A 15 -4.24 -9.64 -11.23
C GLU A 15 -4.23 -9.04 -12.65
N GLU A 16 -3.52 -7.92 -12.86
CA GLU A 16 -3.41 -7.23 -14.15
C GLU A 16 -2.10 -7.55 -14.89
N LEU A 17 -1.26 -8.42 -14.33
CA LEU A 17 -0.02 -8.84 -14.97
C LEU A 17 -0.32 -9.87 -16.06
N THR A 18 0.42 -9.79 -17.17
CA THR A 18 0.41 -10.88 -18.16
C THR A 18 1.28 -12.04 -17.66
N ASP A 19 1.12 -13.24 -18.22
CA ASP A 19 1.94 -14.42 -17.87
C ASP A 19 3.44 -14.13 -17.93
N LYS A 20 3.88 -13.39 -18.95
CA LYS A 20 5.27 -12.97 -19.09
C LYS A 20 5.71 -12.03 -17.97
N GLN A 21 4.82 -11.13 -17.53
CA GLN A 21 5.11 -10.21 -16.43
C GLN A 21 5.13 -10.94 -15.08
N HIS A 22 4.22 -11.88 -14.84
CA HIS A 22 4.27 -12.77 -13.68
C HIS A 22 5.59 -13.54 -13.61
N TRP A 23 6.02 -14.13 -14.74
CA TRP A 23 7.30 -14.82 -14.79
C TRP A 23 8.46 -13.90 -14.38
N TYR A 24 8.47 -12.65 -14.86
CA TYR A 24 9.50 -11.68 -14.44
C TYR A 24 9.37 -11.28 -12.97
N LEU A 25 8.15 -11.07 -12.47
CA LEU A 25 7.92 -10.76 -11.06
C LEU A 25 8.52 -11.85 -10.18
N GLU A 26 8.08 -13.10 -10.36
CA GLU A 26 8.58 -14.26 -9.60
C GLU A 26 10.10 -14.43 -9.74
N ARG A 27 10.61 -14.23 -10.96
CA ARG A 27 12.06 -14.25 -11.22
C ARG A 27 12.80 -13.22 -10.36
N TYR A 28 12.27 -12.01 -10.17
CA TYR A 28 12.90 -10.97 -9.36
C TYR A 28 12.69 -11.18 -7.86
N LEU A 29 11.50 -11.59 -7.43
CA LEU A 29 11.21 -11.89 -6.03
C LEU A 29 12.12 -13.04 -5.53
N GLY A 30 12.43 -14.01 -6.38
CA GLY A 30 13.37 -15.09 -6.06
C GLY A 30 14.86 -14.68 -6.00
N LEU A 31 15.21 -13.41 -6.27
CA LEU A 31 16.59 -12.93 -6.17
C LEU A 31 16.91 -12.24 -4.84
N SER A 32 15.89 -11.87 -4.06
CA SER A 32 16.05 -11.12 -2.82
C SER A 32 14.86 -11.35 -1.90
N GLU A 33 15.10 -11.94 -0.74
CA GLU A 33 14.07 -12.12 0.29
C GLU A 33 13.54 -10.79 0.82
N ASP A 34 14.38 -9.75 0.92
CA ASP A 34 13.95 -8.40 1.28
C ASP A 34 12.96 -7.84 0.25
N LEU A 35 13.26 -8.00 -1.05
CA LEU A 35 12.35 -7.57 -2.12
C LEU A 35 11.04 -8.36 -2.09
N ARG A 36 11.11 -9.67 -1.82
CA ARG A 36 9.94 -10.53 -1.68
C ARG A 36 9.05 -10.08 -0.52
N THR A 37 9.67 -9.81 0.62
CA THR A 37 9.00 -9.33 1.82
C THR A 37 8.36 -7.95 1.57
N ALA A 38 9.11 -7.02 1.01
CA ALA A 38 8.62 -5.68 0.64
C ALA A 38 7.42 -5.74 -0.30
N TYR A 39 7.49 -6.59 -1.33
CA TYR A 39 6.39 -6.79 -2.26
C TYR A 39 5.16 -7.36 -1.56
N GLY A 40 5.33 -8.38 -0.70
CA GLY A 40 4.25 -8.96 0.08
C GLY A 40 3.55 -7.94 0.99
N LEU A 41 4.32 -7.11 1.71
CA LEU A 41 3.76 -6.03 2.54
C LEU A 41 3.00 -5.00 1.72
N LYS A 42 3.53 -4.61 0.55
CA LYS A 42 2.84 -3.71 -0.39
C LYS A 42 1.50 -4.29 -0.86
N GLU A 43 1.45 -5.58 -1.19
CA GLU A 43 0.22 -6.26 -1.62
C GLU A 43 -0.78 -6.43 -0.47
N ALA A 44 -0.30 -6.69 0.75
CA ALA A 44 -1.15 -6.76 1.95
C ALA A 44 -1.83 -5.41 2.23
N PHE A 45 -1.06 -4.31 2.18
CA PHE A 45 -1.60 -2.96 2.34
C PHE A 45 -2.63 -2.62 1.24
N ARG A 46 -2.34 -2.98 -0.02
CA ARG A 46 -3.26 -2.79 -1.14
C ARG A 46 -4.59 -3.51 -0.89
N SER A 47 -4.52 -4.78 -0.51
CA SER A 47 -5.69 -5.61 -0.26
C SER A 47 -6.57 -5.03 0.86
N TRP A 48 -5.96 -4.65 1.99
CA TRP A 48 -6.65 -3.95 3.07
C TRP A 48 -7.33 -2.66 2.58
N SER A 49 -6.61 -1.83 1.79
CA SER A 49 -7.16 -0.57 1.29
C SER A 49 -8.33 -0.75 0.32
N ASP A 50 -8.26 -1.76 -0.55
CA ASP A 50 -9.36 -2.06 -1.48
C ASP A 50 -10.58 -2.59 -0.71
N GLU A 51 -10.39 -3.50 0.25
CA GLU A 51 -11.46 -4.01 1.10
C GLU A 51 -12.14 -2.89 1.92
N ALA A 52 -11.34 -1.97 2.48
CA ALA A 52 -11.86 -0.80 3.20
C ALA A 52 -12.69 0.13 2.30
N LYS A 53 -12.37 0.22 1.01
CA LYS A 53 -13.10 1.06 0.03
C LYS A 53 -14.34 0.40 -0.53
N ASN A 54 -14.35 -0.93 -0.63
CA ASN A 54 -15.48 -1.68 -1.19
C ASN A 54 -16.74 -1.59 -0.32
N GLY A 55 -16.62 -1.12 0.92
CA GLY A 55 -17.76 -0.85 1.81
C GLY A 55 -18.47 -2.11 2.32
N THR A 56 -17.84 -3.27 2.18
CA THR A 56 -18.39 -4.57 2.62
C THR A 56 -18.14 -4.83 4.11
N LYS A 57 -17.08 -4.23 4.66
CA LYS A 57 -16.65 -4.38 6.05
C LYS A 57 -17.07 -3.18 6.88
N ASP A 58 -17.39 -3.40 8.16
CA ASP A 58 -17.61 -2.30 9.08
C ASP A 58 -16.29 -1.64 9.53
N LEU A 59 -16.38 -0.44 10.11
CA LEU A 59 -15.20 0.32 10.52
C LEU A 59 -14.35 -0.39 11.58
N GLY A 60 -14.98 -1.22 12.42
CA GLY A 60 -14.30 -2.05 13.41
C GLY A 60 -13.45 -3.13 12.75
N GLU A 61 -14.00 -3.84 11.78
CA GLU A 61 -13.28 -4.83 10.97
C GLU A 61 -12.11 -4.19 10.20
N ILE A 62 -12.36 -3.07 9.50
CA ILE A 62 -11.31 -2.33 8.77
C ILE A 62 -10.16 -1.92 9.70
N LYS A 63 -10.51 -1.46 10.92
CA LYS A 63 -9.53 -1.08 11.93
C LYS A 63 -8.74 -2.29 12.43
N GLN A 64 -9.38 -3.42 12.69
CA GLN A 64 -8.69 -4.66 13.10
C GLN A 64 -7.71 -5.13 12.03
N ASP A 65 -8.12 -5.15 10.77
CA ASP A 65 -7.26 -5.53 9.65
C ASP A 65 -6.06 -4.59 9.50
N LEU A 66 -6.24 -3.29 9.76
CA LEU A 66 -5.13 -2.33 9.79
C LEU A 66 -4.11 -2.65 10.89
N TYR A 67 -4.56 -3.06 12.08
CA TYR A 67 -3.65 -3.53 13.14
C TYR A 67 -2.95 -4.84 12.78
N HIS A 68 -3.65 -5.77 12.11
CA HIS A 68 -3.02 -6.97 11.58
C HIS A 68 -1.91 -6.64 10.59
N PHE A 69 -2.14 -5.66 9.70
CA PHE A 69 -1.12 -5.16 8.80
C PHE A 69 0.08 -4.55 9.54
N TYR A 70 -0.13 -3.72 10.57
CA TYR A 70 0.98 -3.18 11.37
C TYR A 70 1.81 -4.28 12.02
N ASN A 71 1.16 -5.28 12.61
CA ASN A 71 1.85 -6.41 13.22
C ASN A 71 2.66 -7.20 12.20
N GLN A 72 2.15 -7.34 10.97
CA GLN A 72 2.88 -8.01 9.89
C GLN A 72 4.14 -7.24 9.50
N VAL A 73 4.05 -5.91 9.39
CA VAL A 73 5.19 -5.03 9.10
C VAL A 73 6.24 -5.06 10.23
N GLU A 74 5.81 -4.98 11.49
CA GLU A 74 6.74 -5.04 12.62
C GLU A 74 7.48 -6.38 12.68
N LYS A 75 6.77 -7.49 12.43
CA LYS A 75 7.37 -8.84 12.38
C LYS A 75 8.31 -9.03 11.20
N SER A 76 8.17 -8.27 10.13
CA SER A 76 9.05 -8.39 8.97
C SER A 76 10.45 -7.80 9.23
N GLY A 77 10.59 -6.95 10.25
CA GLY A 77 11.87 -6.30 10.58
C GLY A 77 12.37 -5.33 9.51
N MET A 78 11.50 -4.87 8.60
CA MET A 78 11.89 -3.96 7.52
C MET A 78 11.78 -2.51 7.99
N ASP A 79 12.92 -1.90 8.30
CA ASP A 79 12.99 -0.54 8.87
C ASP A 79 12.26 0.50 8.02
N GLU A 80 12.34 0.42 6.69
CA GLU A 80 11.66 1.36 5.79
C GLU A 80 10.13 1.27 5.91
N PHE A 81 9.60 0.05 6.05
CA PHE A 81 8.17 -0.17 6.25
C PHE A 81 7.74 0.18 7.68
N ILE A 82 8.56 -0.12 8.68
CA ILE A 82 8.32 0.26 10.08
C ILE A 82 8.22 1.79 10.20
N GLN A 83 9.11 2.52 9.53
CA GLN A 83 9.04 3.98 9.47
C GLN A 83 7.77 4.45 8.75
N ALA A 84 7.41 3.82 7.63
CA ALA A 84 6.21 4.18 6.87
C ALA A 84 4.92 3.98 7.66
N ILE A 85 4.77 2.85 8.38
CA ILE A 85 3.60 2.62 9.24
C ILE A 85 3.55 3.59 10.42
N GLY A 86 4.69 4.15 10.84
CA GLY A 86 4.71 5.22 11.85
C GLY A 86 3.89 6.43 11.42
N THR A 87 4.01 6.82 10.15
CA THR A 87 3.17 7.90 9.58
C THR A 87 1.72 7.47 9.50
N LEU A 88 1.45 6.23 9.05
CA LEU A 88 0.08 5.72 8.95
C LEU A 88 -0.62 5.65 10.31
N LYS A 89 0.09 5.27 11.38
CA LYS A 89 -0.41 5.28 12.77
C LYS A 89 -0.76 6.69 13.23
N ASN A 90 0.08 7.68 12.92
CA ASN A 90 -0.15 9.08 13.31
C ASN A 90 -1.43 9.66 12.68
N TRP A 91 -1.72 9.29 11.44
CA TRP A 91 -2.89 9.74 10.68
C TRP A 91 -4.03 8.72 10.65
N GLN A 92 -3.96 7.71 11.51
CA GLN A 92 -4.93 6.61 11.51
C GLN A 92 -6.37 7.09 11.72
N PRO A 93 -6.68 8.03 12.65
CA PRO A 93 -8.05 8.52 12.80
C PRO A 93 -8.62 9.10 11.51
N GLU A 94 -7.84 9.92 10.80
CA GLU A 94 -8.23 10.57 9.54
C GLU A 94 -8.40 9.54 8.42
N VAL A 95 -7.48 8.58 8.31
CA VAL A 95 -7.55 7.50 7.35
C VAL A 95 -8.81 6.65 7.57
N LEU A 96 -9.10 6.25 8.82
CA LEU A 96 -10.29 5.48 9.14
C LEU A 96 -11.58 6.27 8.90
N ASN A 97 -11.60 7.56 9.27
CA ASN A 97 -12.73 8.44 9.02
C ASN A 97 -13.01 8.63 7.52
N SER A 98 -11.97 8.62 6.66
CA SER A 98 -12.16 8.70 5.21
C SER A 98 -13.03 7.56 4.66
N PHE A 99 -12.97 6.38 5.26
CA PHE A 99 -13.81 5.23 4.90
C PHE A 99 -15.22 5.32 5.49
N ALA A 100 -15.37 5.84 6.71
CA ALA A 100 -16.67 5.96 7.37
C ALA A 100 -17.62 6.96 6.68
N PHE A 101 -17.07 8.03 6.11
CA PHE A 101 -17.87 9.12 5.54
C PHE A 101 -17.84 9.18 4.00
N GLY A 102 -17.13 8.25 3.35
CA GLY A 102 -16.94 8.27 1.89
C GLY A 102 -16.21 9.53 1.38
N TYR A 103 -15.60 10.31 2.26
CA TYR A 103 -14.80 11.47 1.87
C TYR A 103 -13.52 10.96 1.23
N ASN A 104 -13.45 11.06 -0.10
CA ASN A 104 -12.19 10.87 -0.79
C ASN A 104 -11.24 12.02 -0.42
N ASN A 105 -9.95 11.73 -0.39
CA ASN A 105 -8.90 12.74 -0.21
C ASN A 105 -8.83 13.74 -1.38
N GLY A 106 -9.74 13.70 -2.36
CA GLY A 106 -9.71 14.57 -3.54
C GLY A 106 -9.84 16.05 -3.20
N PHE A 107 -10.57 16.40 -2.13
CA PHE A 107 -10.62 17.79 -1.65
C PHE A 107 -9.28 18.23 -1.03
N VAL A 108 -8.69 17.39 -0.17
CA VAL A 108 -7.40 17.66 0.50
C VAL A 108 -6.24 17.64 -0.49
N GLU A 109 -6.25 16.73 -1.47
CA GLU A 109 -5.31 16.67 -2.60
C GLU A 109 -5.47 17.89 -3.51
N GLY A 110 -6.70 18.34 -3.76
CA GLY A 110 -6.98 19.59 -4.47
C GLY A 110 -6.37 20.81 -3.76
N MET A 111 -6.53 20.90 -2.44
CA MET A 111 -5.89 21.93 -1.63
C MET A 111 -4.36 21.83 -1.66
N ASN A 112 -3.79 20.63 -1.50
CA ASN A 112 -2.34 20.41 -1.53
C ASN A 112 -1.71 20.74 -2.88
N ILE A 113 -2.43 20.52 -3.99
CA ILE A 113 -2.00 20.92 -5.33
C ILE A 113 -2.05 22.44 -5.46
N GLN A 114 -3.12 23.11 -5.00
CA GLN A 114 -3.22 24.57 -5.03
C GLN A 114 -2.10 25.25 -4.22
N THR A 115 -1.76 24.73 -3.04
CA THR A 115 -0.63 25.24 -2.24
C THR A 115 0.72 25.01 -2.93
N LYS A 116 0.90 23.92 -3.68
CA LYS A 116 2.11 23.66 -4.48
C LYS A 116 2.23 24.53 -5.73
N VAL A 117 1.11 25.03 -6.26
CA VAL A 117 1.04 25.86 -7.48
C VAL A 117 1.27 27.34 -7.18
N ILE A 118 1.07 27.77 -5.93
CA ILE A 118 1.50 29.10 -5.49
C ILE A 118 3.03 29.07 -5.33
N LYS A 119 3.73 29.62 -6.31
CA LYS A 119 5.14 30.01 -6.27
C LYS A 119 5.26 31.52 -6.21
#